data_AF-A0AA40C833-F1
#
_entry.id   AF-A0AA40C833-F1
#
_cell.length_a   1.000
_cell.length_b   1.000
_cell.length_c   1.000
_cell.angle_alpha   90.00
_cell.angle_beta   90.00
_cell.angle_gamma   90.00
#
_symmetry.space_group_name_H-M   'P 1'
#
loop_
_entity.id
_entity.type
_entity.pdbx_description
1 polymer ?
#
loop_
_entity_poly.entity_id
_entity_poly.type
_entity_poly.pdbx_seq_one_letter_code
_entity_poly.pdbx_strand_id
1 'polypeptide(L)'
;IYAESEDRCLADLRSTDPRHDKIRIEQTKDGLLRDAYKWVLGNDEFQRWRFDEESTLLWVKGDPGKGKTMLLCGIIDELDKSIASTDLLYFFFCQAADARINSATTTLRGLIYLLVKQQPSLDKHVRKRYEGVGKQLFEDVNAWTALSEILTDILRDPDLQSTFLIIDALDECVTGLPLLLAFIAQQSCTPSRVKWLVSSRNWPNIEKRLELATRKVRLSLELSISAAVGVYIRSEVDRLAQIQTYDQKTRDDVSLYLSSNANDTFLWVALVCQGLREVPCELVPAKLRVFPPGRSRERPAYETAQVPTEQQRGWSSSCQKQR
;
A
#
# COMPACT_ATOMS: atom_id res chain seq x y z
N ILE A 1 16.89 -35.13 1.25
CA ILE A 1 17.69 -34.43 2.29
C ILE A 1 18.09 -33.01 1.88
N TYR A 2 18.87 -32.75 0.82
CA TYR A 2 19.23 -31.35 0.45
C TYR A 2 18.06 -30.50 -0.07
N ALA A 3 17.16 -31.05 -0.90
CA ALA A 3 15.98 -30.31 -1.39
C ALA A 3 14.89 -30.08 -0.32
N GLU A 4 14.84 -30.92 0.73
CA GLU A 4 13.84 -30.77 1.81
C GLU A 4 14.20 -29.65 2.81
N SER A 5 15.50 -29.34 2.97
CA SER A 5 15.92 -28.21 3.81
C SER A 5 15.82 -26.87 3.07
N GLU A 6 15.84 -26.89 1.74
CA GLU A 6 15.64 -25.68 0.92
C GLU A 6 14.27 -25.06 1.14
N ASP A 7 13.24 -25.90 1.14
CA ASP A 7 11.85 -25.50 1.33
C ASP A 7 11.58 -25.03 2.77
N ARG A 8 12.20 -25.66 3.77
CA ARG A 8 11.93 -25.35 5.18
C ARG A 8 12.40 -23.95 5.62
N CYS A 9 13.59 -23.52 5.22
CA CYS A 9 14.12 -22.19 5.57
C CYS A 9 13.24 -21.08 4.99
N LEU A 10 12.87 -21.19 3.71
CA LEU A 10 12.02 -20.21 3.05
C LEU A 10 10.58 -20.25 3.59
N ALA A 11 10.07 -21.43 3.95
CA ALA A 11 8.78 -21.58 4.61
C ALA A 11 8.76 -20.90 5.99
N ASP A 12 9.82 -21.06 6.78
CA ASP A 12 9.97 -20.39 8.08
C ASP A 12 10.15 -18.88 7.93
N LEU A 13 10.85 -18.42 6.88
CA LEU A 13 11.03 -16.99 6.61
C LEU A 13 9.70 -16.32 6.22
N ARG A 14 8.86 -17.00 5.46
CA ARG A 14 7.61 -16.48 4.88
C ARG A 14 6.52 -16.25 5.94
N SER A 15 6.21 -14.98 6.23
CA SER A 15 5.00 -14.61 7.00
C SER A 15 3.75 -14.46 6.11
N THR A 16 3.95 -13.94 4.89
CA THR A 16 2.96 -13.77 3.83
C THR A 16 3.64 -13.86 2.46
N ASP A 17 2.88 -13.85 1.36
CA ASP A 17 3.42 -13.56 0.02
C ASP A 17 2.93 -12.17 -0.43
N PRO A 18 3.79 -11.14 -0.47
CA PRO A 18 3.34 -9.78 -0.76
C PRO A 18 2.65 -9.63 -2.10
N ARG A 19 2.91 -10.52 -3.08
CA ARG A 19 2.19 -10.53 -4.36
C ARG A 19 0.71 -10.85 -4.20
N HIS A 20 0.38 -11.80 -3.33
CA HIS A 20 -1.02 -12.10 -3.00
C HIS A 20 -1.65 -10.97 -2.19
N ASP A 21 -0.87 -10.30 -1.33
CA ASP A 21 -1.35 -9.12 -0.62
C ASP A 21 -1.72 -7.99 -1.59
N LYS A 22 -0.88 -7.72 -2.61
CA LYS A 22 -1.21 -6.76 -3.67
C LYS A 22 -2.52 -7.10 -4.37
N ILE A 23 -2.68 -8.35 -4.83
CA ILE A 23 -3.91 -8.80 -5.52
C ILE A 23 -5.14 -8.61 -4.61
N ARG A 24 -5.05 -9.02 -3.35
CA ARG A 24 -6.13 -8.85 -2.37
C ARG A 24 -6.46 -7.38 -2.14
N ILE A 25 -5.46 -6.51 -2.00
CA ILE A 25 -5.63 -5.07 -1.80
C ILE A 25 -6.37 -4.44 -2.99
N GLU A 26 -5.96 -4.77 -4.21
CA GLU A 26 -6.60 -4.26 -5.43
C GLU A 26 -8.05 -4.71 -5.54
N GLN A 27 -8.32 -6.00 -5.31
CA GLN A 27 -9.68 -6.55 -5.36
C GLN A 27 -10.60 -5.93 -4.30
N THR A 28 -10.07 -5.63 -3.11
CA THR A 28 -10.86 -5.04 -2.01
C THR A 28 -11.19 -3.56 -2.28
N LYS A 29 -10.49 -2.90 -3.21
CA LYS A 29 -10.63 -1.48 -3.53
C LYS A 29 -11.25 -1.24 -4.92
N ASP A 30 -12.11 -2.16 -5.37
CA ASP A 30 -12.78 -2.12 -6.68
C ASP A 30 -11.82 -2.08 -7.90
N GLY A 31 -10.60 -2.60 -7.73
CA GLY A 31 -9.58 -2.68 -8.76
C GLY A 31 -8.66 -1.47 -8.86
N LEU A 32 -7.65 -1.59 -9.74
CA LEU A 32 -6.65 -0.54 -9.96
C LEU A 32 -7.00 0.33 -11.17
N LEU A 33 -7.27 1.62 -10.93
CA LEU A 33 -7.60 2.56 -11.99
C LEU A 33 -6.34 3.27 -12.53
N ARG A 34 -5.86 2.84 -13.70
CA ARG A 34 -4.63 3.37 -14.32
C ARG A 34 -4.62 4.89 -14.46
N ASP A 35 -5.72 5.47 -14.90
CA ASP A 35 -5.81 6.91 -15.11
C ASP A 35 -5.74 7.73 -13.81
N ALA A 36 -5.96 7.11 -12.64
CA ALA A 36 -5.83 7.77 -11.35
C ALA A 36 -4.38 7.79 -10.81
N TYR A 37 -3.48 6.91 -11.30
CA TYR A 37 -2.08 6.91 -10.87
C TYR A 37 -1.09 7.36 -11.94
N LYS A 38 -1.44 7.28 -13.24
CA LYS A 38 -0.51 7.52 -14.36
C LYS A 38 0.22 8.88 -14.31
N TRP A 39 -0.39 9.89 -13.68
CA TRP A 39 0.20 11.21 -13.53
C TRP A 39 1.56 11.16 -12.82
N VAL A 40 1.75 10.21 -11.90
CA VAL A 40 2.99 10.06 -11.14
C VAL A 40 4.17 9.68 -12.03
N LEU A 41 3.90 9.01 -13.14
CA LEU A 41 4.94 8.61 -14.09
C LEU A 41 5.54 9.82 -14.79
N GLY A 42 4.82 10.93 -14.90
CA GLY A 42 5.33 12.18 -15.46
C GLY A 42 5.75 13.20 -14.39
N ASN A 43 5.67 12.85 -13.10
CA ASN A 43 5.98 13.76 -12.01
C ASN A 43 7.51 13.89 -11.82
N ASP A 44 7.99 15.13 -11.66
CA ASP A 44 9.41 15.44 -11.58
C ASP A 44 10.10 14.74 -10.40
N GLU A 45 9.46 14.67 -9.24
CA GLU A 45 10.01 13.98 -8.07
C GLU A 45 10.15 12.47 -8.29
N PHE A 46 9.15 11.85 -8.90
CA PHE A 46 9.22 10.43 -9.27
C PHE A 46 10.29 10.17 -10.32
N GLN A 47 10.34 10.98 -11.39
CA GLN A 47 11.32 10.87 -12.46
C GLN A 47 12.75 11.04 -11.94
N ARG A 48 12.97 12.04 -11.09
CA ARG A 48 14.24 12.25 -10.39
C ARG A 48 14.62 11.01 -9.60
N TRP A 49 13.74 10.51 -8.73
CA TRP A 49 14.04 9.29 -7.99
C TRP A 49 14.31 8.09 -8.90
N ARG A 50 13.60 7.93 -10.02
CA ARG A 50 13.72 6.75 -10.88
C ARG A 50 15.04 6.72 -11.67
N PHE A 51 15.52 7.88 -12.13
CA PHE A 51 16.63 7.96 -13.09
C PHE A 51 17.90 8.62 -12.56
N ASP A 52 17.82 9.40 -11.48
CA ASP A 52 18.99 10.01 -10.84
C ASP A 52 19.68 9.01 -9.90
N GLU A 53 20.93 8.67 -10.15
CA GLU A 53 21.74 7.82 -9.25
C GLU A 53 21.97 8.48 -7.88
N GLU A 54 21.85 9.81 -7.82
CA GLU A 54 21.92 10.63 -6.61
C GLU A 54 20.69 10.55 -5.72
N SER A 55 19.63 9.91 -6.21
CA SER A 55 18.35 9.75 -5.50
C SER A 55 18.07 8.28 -5.23
N THR A 56 18.21 7.87 -3.96
CA THR A 56 18.08 6.47 -3.53
C THR A 56 16.79 6.21 -2.76
N LEU A 57 16.15 7.25 -2.21
CA LEU A 57 14.90 7.14 -1.45
C LEU A 57 13.83 8.08 -1.98
N LEU A 58 12.67 7.54 -2.36
CA LEU A 58 11.45 8.32 -2.58
C LEU A 58 10.49 8.10 -1.42
N TRP A 59 10.10 9.19 -0.76
CA TRP A 59 9.06 9.17 0.25
C TRP A 59 7.78 9.79 -0.29
N VAL A 60 6.78 8.94 -0.51
CA VAL A 60 5.41 9.33 -0.87
C VAL A 60 4.61 9.60 0.39
N LYS A 61 4.29 10.87 0.64
CA LYS A 61 3.55 11.28 1.84
C LYS A 61 2.18 11.86 1.51
N GLY A 62 1.22 11.62 2.38
CA GLY A 62 -0.12 12.15 2.26
C GLY A 62 -1.02 11.66 3.39
N ASP A 63 -2.09 12.38 3.64
CA ASP A 63 -3.06 12.06 4.67
C ASP A 63 -3.83 10.75 4.34
N PRO A 64 -4.58 10.21 5.33
CA PRO A 64 -5.44 9.06 5.10
C PRO A 64 -6.40 9.30 3.92
N GLY A 65 -6.64 8.26 3.12
CA GLY A 65 -7.58 8.34 2.00
C GLY A 65 -7.08 9.06 0.74
N LYS A 66 -5.82 9.52 0.71
CA LYS A 66 -5.19 10.17 -0.47
C LYS A 66 -4.72 9.21 -1.58
N GLY A 67 -5.02 7.92 -1.47
CA GLY A 67 -4.73 6.95 -2.52
C GLY A 67 -3.30 6.39 -2.57
N LYS A 68 -2.47 6.62 -1.54
CA LYS A 68 -1.07 6.13 -1.46
C LYS A 68 -0.89 4.67 -1.87
N THR A 69 -1.63 3.74 -1.26
CA THR A 69 -1.52 2.31 -1.57
C THR A 69 -1.83 2.00 -3.04
N MET A 70 -2.88 2.60 -3.61
CA MET A 70 -3.26 2.36 -5.01
C MET A 70 -2.26 3.00 -5.97
N LEU A 71 -1.71 4.16 -5.62
CA LEU A 71 -0.60 4.79 -6.32
C LEU A 71 0.62 3.86 -6.35
N LEU A 72 1.00 3.29 -5.22
CA LEU A 72 2.13 2.35 -5.12
C LEU A 72 1.87 1.05 -5.89
N CYS A 73 0.64 0.51 -5.87
CA CYS A 73 0.27 -0.64 -6.69
C CYS A 73 0.45 -0.34 -8.19
N GLY A 74 0.03 0.86 -8.64
CA GLY A 74 0.25 1.32 -10.01
C GLY A 74 1.71 1.50 -10.36
N ILE A 75 2.52 2.07 -9.47
CA ILE A 75 3.97 2.19 -9.67
C ILE A 75 4.61 0.81 -9.78
N ILE A 76 4.22 -0.14 -8.93
CA ILE A 76 4.70 -1.53 -8.99
C ILE A 76 4.41 -2.12 -10.38
N ASP A 77 3.18 -1.98 -10.89
CA ASP A 77 2.81 -2.51 -12.21
C ASP A 77 3.60 -1.89 -13.36
N GLU A 78 3.89 -0.60 -13.31
CA GLU A 78 4.66 0.08 -14.37
C GLU A 78 6.15 -0.23 -14.26
N LEU A 79 6.69 -0.38 -13.04
CA LEU A 79 8.06 -0.85 -12.84
C LEU A 79 8.19 -2.28 -13.36
N ASP A 80 7.30 -3.20 -12.99
CA ASP A 80 7.32 -4.60 -13.43
C ASP A 80 7.29 -4.73 -14.97
N LYS A 81 6.55 -3.86 -15.67
CA LYS A 81 6.53 -3.81 -17.15
C LYS A 81 7.78 -3.22 -17.79
N SER A 82 8.43 -2.26 -17.11
CA SER A 82 9.54 -1.45 -17.65
C SER A 82 10.92 -1.98 -17.28
N ILE A 83 10.97 -2.91 -16.33
CA ILE A 83 12.17 -3.56 -15.86
C ILE A 83 12.83 -4.28 -17.05
N ALA A 84 14.05 -3.86 -17.38
CA ALA A 84 14.94 -4.69 -18.20
C ALA A 84 15.07 -6.05 -17.50
N SER A 85 15.36 -7.13 -18.22
CA SER A 85 15.41 -8.50 -17.65
C SER A 85 16.37 -8.69 -16.45
N THR A 86 17.08 -7.64 -16.04
CA THR A 86 18.09 -7.57 -14.99
C THR A 86 17.75 -6.64 -13.82
N ASP A 87 16.62 -5.92 -13.82
CA ASP A 87 16.20 -5.15 -12.65
C ASP A 87 15.21 -5.99 -11.81
N LEU A 88 15.26 -5.88 -10.49
CA LEU A 88 14.40 -6.66 -9.59
C LEU A 88 13.49 -5.75 -8.78
N LEU A 89 12.27 -6.23 -8.50
CA LEU A 89 11.23 -5.46 -7.82
C LEU A 89 10.65 -6.23 -6.65
N TYR A 90 10.76 -5.61 -5.47
CA TYR A 90 10.28 -6.19 -4.23
C TYR A 90 9.44 -5.18 -3.49
N PHE A 91 8.36 -5.67 -2.89
CA PHE A 91 7.43 -4.81 -2.20
C PHE A 91 6.83 -5.48 -0.97
N PHE A 92 6.43 -4.66 -0.02
CA PHE A 92 5.73 -5.07 1.18
C PHE A 92 4.65 -4.05 1.54
N PHE A 93 3.49 -4.53 2.00
CA PHE A 93 2.38 -3.69 2.42
C PHE A 93 2.17 -3.85 3.92
N CYS A 94 2.50 -2.82 4.69
CA CYS A 94 2.20 -2.82 6.12
C CYS A 94 0.68 -2.69 6.31
N GLN A 95 0.09 -3.52 7.18
CA GLN A 95 -1.32 -3.42 7.54
C GLN A 95 -1.51 -3.53 9.05
N ALA A 96 -1.87 -2.43 9.72
CA ALA A 96 -1.88 -2.36 11.19
C ALA A 96 -2.82 -3.40 11.82
N ALA A 97 -3.94 -3.68 11.16
CA ALA A 97 -4.96 -4.63 11.58
C ALA A 97 -4.55 -6.12 11.40
N ASP A 98 -3.46 -6.41 10.69
CA ASP A 98 -2.98 -7.76 10.45
C ASP A 98 -1.62 -7.98 11.13
N ALA A 99 -1.63 -8.71 12.25
CA ALA A 99 -0.45 -9.01 13.05
C ALA A 99 0.68 -9.73 12.28
N ARG A 100 0.38 -10.32 11.10
CA ARG A 100 1.36 -11.00 10.26
C ARG A 100 2.25 -10.02 9.47
N ILE A 101 1.81 -8.77 9.31
CA ILE A 101 2.40 -7.77 8.42
C ILE A 101 2.41 -6.34 9.00
N ASN A 102 2.46 -6.22 10.33
CA ASN A 102 2.44 -4.92 11.02
C ASN A 102 3.70 -4.63 11.84
N SER A 103 4.82 -5.30 11.55
CA SER A 103 6.07 -5.10 12.30
C SER A 103 7.28 -4.91 11.41
N ALA A 104 8.32 -4.30 11.97
CA ALA A 104 9.59 -4.11 11.28
C ALA A 104 10.24 -5.44 10.89
N THR A 105 10.17 -6.46 11.76
CA THR A 105 10.68 -7.80 11.47
C THR A 105 9.91 -8.48 10.35
N THR A 106 8.58 -8.43 10.36
CA THR A 106 7.75 -9.02 9.29
C THR A 106 7.96 -8.30 7.95
N THR A 107 8.20 -6.99 7.96
CA THR A 107 8.58 -6.22 6.77
C THR A 107 9.89 -6.73 6.18
N LEU A 108 10.95 -6.88 6.99
CA LEU A 108 12.22 -7.41 6.50
C LEU A 108 12.11 -8.86 6.01
N ARG A 109 11.35 -9.70 6.72
CA ARG A 109 11.06 -11.09 6.30
C ARG A 109 10.42 -11.12 4.92
N GLY A 110 9.40 -10.30 4.68
CA GLY A 110 8.71 -10.22 3.40
C GLY A 110 9.61 -9.77 2.26
N LEU A 111 10.44 -8.75 2.49
CA LEU A 111 11.42 -8.28 1.50
C LEU A 111 12.47 -9.36 1.18
N ILE A 112 13.10 -9.96 2.21
CA ILE A 112 14.11 -11.00 2.04
C ILE A 112 13.52 -12.22 1.33
N TYR A 113 12.30 -12.63 1.71
CA TYR A 113 11.61 -13.76 1.07
C TYR A 113 11.44 -13.54 -0.43
N LEU A 114 10.96 -12.35 -0.86
CA LEU A 114 10.83 -12.08 -2.28
C LEU A 114 12.20 -11.98 -2.98
N LEU A 115 13.18 -11.31 -2.36
CA LEU A 115 14.56 -11.19 -2.85
C LEU A 115 15.15 -12.54 -3.19
N VAL A 116 15.15 -13.46 -2.24
CA VAL A 116 15.71 -14.79 -2.42
C VAL A 116 14.89 -15.62 -3.41
N LYS A 117 13.57 -15.46 -3.43
CA LYS A 117 12.71 -16.20 -4.37
C LYS A 117 12.91 -15.77 -5.83
N GLN A 118 13.18 -14.48 -6.09
CA GLN A 118 13.44 -13.99 -7.45
C GLN A 118 14.90 -14.14 -7.87
N GLN A 119 15.84 -14.00 -6.93
CA GLN A 119 17.27 -14.21 -7.16
C GLN A 119 17.84 -15.27 -6.17
N PRO A 120 17.68 -16.58 -6.47
CA PRO A 120 18.08 -17.67 -5.58
C PRO A 120 19.55 -17.68 -5.17
N SER A 121 20.45 -17.05 -5.94
CA SER A 121 21.88 -16.96 -5.58
C SER A 121 22.13 -16.17 -4.29
N LEU A 122 21.17 -15.36 -3.83
CA LEU A 122 21.25 -14.58 -2.59
C LEU A 122 20.87 -15.39 -1.34
N ASP A 123 20.27 -16.58 -1.51
CA ASP A 123 19.82 -17.44 -0.41
C ASP A 123 20.96 -17.83 0.55
N LYS A 124 22.20 -17.87 0.05
CA LYS A 124 23.43 -18.10 0.82
C LYS A 124 23.52 -17.21 2.07
N HIS A 125 23.03 -15.97 2.01
CA HIS A 125 23.05 -15.02 3.13
C HIS A 125 22.06 -15.38 4.24
N VAL A 126 20.92 -15.95 3.86
CA VAL A 126 19.90 -16.42 4.81
C VAL A 126 20.35 -17.74 5.42
N ARG A 127 20.75 -18.71 4.58
CA ARG A 127 21.15 -20.05 5.04
C ARG A 127 22.31 -20.03 6.01
N LYS A 128 23.33 -19.22 5.73
CA LYS A 128 24.50 -19.06 6.61
C LYS A 128 24.12 -18.75 8.07
N ARG A 129 23.05 -17.99 8.30
CA ARG A 129 22.56 -17.66 9.65
C ARG A 129 21.49 -18.63 10.16
N TYR A 130 20.73 -19.25 9.26
CA TYR A 130 19.65 -20.17 9.61
C TYR A 130 20.17 -21.54 10.07
N GLU A 131 21.27 -22.02 9.48
CA GLU A 131 21.92 -23.26 9.88
C GLU A 131 22.32 -23.22 11.36
N GLY A 132 21.76 -24.15 12.16
CA GLY A 132 22.02 -24.25 13.60
C GLY A 132 21.02 -23.49 14.49
N VAL A 133 20.31 -22.49 13.97
CA VAL A 133 19.29 -21.71 14.73
C VAL A 133 17.86 -22.12 14.34
N GLY A 134 17.64 -22.37 13.05
CA GLY A 134 16.33 -22.66 12.50
C GLY A 134 15.36 -21.49 12.62
N LYS A 135 14.06 -21.80 12.74
CA LYS A 135 12.95 -20.83 12.77
C LYS A 135 13.12 -19.69 13.77
N GLN A 136 13.79 -19.94 14.90
CA GLN A 136 14.01 -18.93 15.95
C GLN A 136 14.76 -17.69 15.43
N LEU A 137 15.58 -17.84 14.38
CA LEU A 137 16.27 -16.73 13.71
C LEU A 137 15.31 -15.60 13.29
N PHE A 138 14.07 -15.94 12.96
CA PHE A 138 13.09 -15.02 12.40
C PHE A 138 12.02 -14.58 13.43
N GLU A 139 12.03 -15.13 14.64
CA GLU A 139 10.93 -15.00 15.60
C GLU A 139 11.37 -14.65 17.02
N ASP A 140 12.64 -14.82 17.37
CA ASP A 140 13.12 -14.51 18.70
C ASP A 140 13.30 -13.00 18.95
N VAL A 141 13.76 -12.66 20.15
CA VAL A 141 14.01 -11.27 20.59
C VAL A 141 15.08 -10.55 19.76
N ASN A 142 15.95 -11.29 19.08
CA ASN A 142 17.04 -10.78 18.27
C ASN A 142 16.72 -10.82 16.76
N ALA A 143 15.52 -11.25 16.37
CA ALA A 143 15.11 -11.41 14.98
C ALA A 143 15.33 -10.14 14.16
N TRP A 144 15.07 -8.95 14.74
CA TRP A 144 15.36 -7.68 14.07
C TRP A 144 16.84 -7.55 13.70
N THR A 145 17.74 -7.78 14.65
CA THR A 145 19.18 -7.69 14.45
C THR A 145 19.60 -8.68 13.35
N ALA A 146 19.22 -9.95 13.48
CA ALA A 146 19.54 -10.96 12.48
C ALA A 146 19.03 -10.62 11.07
N LEU A 147 17.75 -10.24 10.94
CA LEU A 147 17.14 -9.92 9.65
C LEU A 147 17.73 -8.65 9.03
N SER A 148 18.01 -7.62 9.83
CA SER A 148 18.61 -6.37 9.34
C SER A 148 20.05 -6.60 8.84
N GLU A 149 20.82 -7.46 9.49
CA GLU A 149 22.13 -7.86 8.99
C GLU A 149 22.03 -8.73 7.73
N ILE A 150 21.10 -9.70 7.67
CA ILE A 150 20.86 -10.52 6.46
C ILE A 150 20.53 -9.63 5.27
N LEU A 151 19.58 -8.72 5.44
CA LEU A 151 19.22 -7.81 4.37
C LEU A 151 20.40 -6.91 4.00
N THR A 152 21.17 -6.40 4.97
CA THR A 152 22.37 -5.61 4.68
C THR A 152 23.39 -6.39 3.85
N ASP A 153 23.63 -7.66 4.19
CA ASP A 153 24.57 -8.52 3.46
C ASP A 153 24.07 -8.78 2.03
N ILE A 154 22.76 -9.02 1.85
CA ILE A 154 22.14 -9.14 0.53
C ILE A 154 22.31 -7.85 -0.27
N LEU A 155 22.02 -6.68 0.32
CA LEU A 155 22.10 -5.37 -0.36
C LEU A 155 23.53 -4.97 -0.74
N ARG A 156 24.54 -5.59 -0.11
CA ARG A 156 25.96 -5.38 -0.40
C ARG A 156 26.56 -6.45 -1.29
N ASP A 157 25.81 -7.49 -1.64
CA ASP A 157 26.31 -8.56 -2.49
C ASP A 157 26.63 -8.01 -3.89
N PRO A 158 27.84 -8.25 -4.43
CA PRO A 158 28.23 -7.74 -5.74
C PRO A 158 27.39 -8.31 -6.89
N ASP A 159 26.81 -9.49 -6.70
CA ASP A 159 25.92 -10.17 -7.65
C ASP A 159 24.48 -9.64 -7.55
N LEU A 160 24.18 -8.74 -6.60
CA LEU A 160 22.87 -8.12 -6.52
C LEU A 160 22.62 -7.26 -7.76
N GLN A 161 21.54 -7.60 -8.43
CA GLN A 161 21.00 -6.85 -9.56
C GLN A 161 20.41 -5.50 -9.10
N SER A 162 20.31 -4.54 -10.01
CA SER A 162 19.64 -3.27 -9.72
C SER A 162 18.23 -3.54 -9.19
N THR A 163 17.88 -2.93 -8.06
CA THR A 163 16.75 -3.39 -7.25
C THR A 163 15.89 -2.22 -6.78
N PHE A 164 14.57 -2.36 -6.92
CA PHE A 164 13.57 -1.50 -6.30
C PHE A 164 13.00 -2.17 -5.05
N LEU A 165 13.08 -1.49 -3.91
CA LEU A 165 12.48 -1.91 -2.64
C LEU A 165 11.34 -0.98 -2.26
N ILE A 166 10.12 -1.50 -2.22
CA ILE A 166 8.92 -0.70 -1.99
C ILE A 166 8.26 -1.09 -0.67
N ILE A 167 7.99 -0.14 0.21
CA ILE A 167 7.23 -0.37 1.44
C ILE A 167 6.06 0.59 1.51
N ASP A 168 4.84 0.07 1.40
CA ASP A 168 3.63 0.85 1.57
C ASP A 168 3.23 0.96 3.04
N ALA A 169 2.73 2.13 3.42
CA ALA A 169 2.09 2.44 4.70
C ALA A 169 2.98 2.19 5.93
N LEU A 170 4.19 2.77 5.95
CA LEU A 170 5.10 2.66 7.11
C LEU A 170 4.44 3.06 8.44
N ASP A 171 3.48 3.99 8.43
CA ASP A 171 2.72 4.37 9.64
C ASP A 171 1.86 3.24 10.21
N GLU A 172 1.61 2.17 9.45
CA GLU A 172 0.90 0.97 9.89
C GLU A 172 1.82 -0.10 10.51
N CYS A 173 3.13 0.15 10.55
CA CYS A 173 4.08 -0.67 11.31
C CYS A 173 3.94 -0.36 12.81
N VAL A 174 3.23 -1.22 13.53
CA VAL A 174 2.93 -1.10 14.97
C VAL A 174 4.18 -1.32 15.83
N THR A 175 5.02 -2.30 15.48
CA THR A 175 6.19 -2.67 16.29
C THR A 175 7.49 -2.47 15.53
N GLY A 176 8.43 -1.72 16.13
CA GLY A 176 9.79 -1.54 15.58
C GLY A 176 9.91 -0.48 14.49
N LEU A 177 8.88 0.34 14.24
CA LEU A 177 8.93 1.41 13.23
C LEU A 177 10.17 2.31 13.32
N PRO A 178 10.62 2.80 14.50
CA PRO A 178 11.84 3.62 14.57
C PRO A 178 13.09 2.92 14.06
N LEU A 179 13.19 1.59 14.25
CA LEU A 179 14.31 0.79 13.77
C LEU A 179 14.23 0.62 12.24
N LEU A 180 13.03 0.35 11.72
CA LEU A 180 12.80 0.25 10.28
C LEU A 180 13.16 1.54 9.55
N LEU A 181 12.71 2.69 10.06
CA LEU A 181 13.02 4.00 9.48
C LEU A 181 14.52 4.30 9.51
N ALA A 182 15.19 4.00 10.63
CA ALA A 182 16.63 4.19 10.75
C ALA A 182 17.40 3.31 9.75
N PHE A 183 16.99 2.05 9.60
CA PHE A 183 17.56 1.12 8.63
C PHE A 183 17.40 1.64 7.20
N ILE A 184 16.19 1.98 6.77
CA ILE A 184 15.91 2.50 5.42
C ILE A 184 16.73 3.77 5.17
N ALA A 185 16.76 4.70 6.13
CA ALA A 185 17.53 5.93 5.99
C ALA A 185 19.03 5.65 5.83
N GLN A 186 19.59 4.75 6.66
CA GLN A 186 21.00 4.37 6.59
C GLN A 186 21.35 3.71 5.25
N GLN A 187 20.55 2.76 4.77
CA GLN A 187 20.78 2.09 3.47
C GLN A 187 20.63 3.05 2.28
N SER A 188 19.94 4.18 2.48
CA SER A 188 19.74 5.20 1.46
C SER A 188 20.81 6.29 1.46
N CYS A 189 21.75 6.31 2.41
CA CYS A 189 22.75 7.40 2.50
C CYS A 189 23.88 7.31 1.46
N THR A 190 24.15 6.13 0.90
CA THR A 190 25.24 5.90 -0.06
C THR A 190 24.67 5.64 -1.46
N PRO A 191 25.38 6.05 -2.53
CA PRO A 191 25.08 5.58 -3.88
C PRO A 191 25.02 4.05 -3.89
N SER A 192 23.94 3.49 -4.43
CA SER A 192 23.80 2.05 -4.57
C SER A 192 22.89 1.73 -5.74
N ARG A 193 22.91 0.47 -6.17
CA ARG A 193 21.98 -0.06 -7.18
C ARG A 193 20.56 -0.27 -6.62
N VAL A 194 20.33 0.07 -5.36
CA VAL A 194 19.08 -0.12 -4.64
C VAL A 194 18.35 1.20 -4.53
N LYS A 195 17.11 1.23 -5.02
CA LYS A 195 16.20 2.37 -4.91
C LYS A 195 15.03 2.01 -4.00
N TRP A 196 14.88 2.75 -2.91
CA TRP A 196 13.78 2.63 -1.97
C TRP A 196 12.63 3.55 -2.35
N LEU A 197 11.41 3.03 -2.31
CA LEU A 197 10.18 3.81 -2.36
C LEU A 197 9.36 3.47 -1.13
N VAL A 198 9.05 4.46 -0.31
CA VAL A 198 8.25 4.25 0.89
C VAL A 198 7.05 5.18 0.92
N SER A 199 5.93 4.71 1.46
CA SER A 199 4.75 5.56 1.68
C SER A 199 4.42 5.66 3.17
N SER A 200 3.88 6.81 3.58
CA SER A 200 3.32 6.98 4.93
C SER A 200 2.37 8.17 5.05
N ARG A 201 1.70 8.30 6.19
CA ARG A 201 1.11 9.56 6.67
C ARG A 201 2.17 10.64 6.93
N ASN A 202 1.71 11.88 7.03
CA ASN A 202 2.49 13.08 7.36
C ASN A 202 2.86 13.16 8.86
N TRP A 203 3.35 12.07 9.45
CA TRP A 203 3.67 12.04 10.87
C TRP A 203 5.07 12.62 11.16
N PRO A 204 5.21 13.58 12.10
CA PRO A 204 6.51 14.24 12.37
C PRO A 204 7.64 13.29 12.78
N ASN A 205 7.33 12.20 13.47
CA ASN A 205 8.32 11.19 13.87
C ASN A 205 8.87 10.41 12.68
N ILE A 206 8.04 10.12 11.67
CA ILE A 206 8.46 9.49 10.41
C ILE A 206 9.32 10.47 9.61
N GLU A 207 8.84 11.69 9.43
CA GLU A 207 9.57 12.75 8.72
C GLU A 207 10.96 12.95 9.31
N LYS A 208 11.05 13.19 10.63
CA LYS A 208 12.33 13.41 11.32
C LYS A 208 13.35 12.28 11.12
N ARG A 209 12.91 11.03 10.96
CA ARG A 209 13.81 9.89 10.75
C ARG A 209 14.21 9.73 9.29
N LEU A 210 13.27 9.82 8.36
CA LEU A 210 13.57 9.77 6.93
C LEU A 210 14.41 10.98 6.50
N GLU A 211 14.33 12.10 7.22
CA GLU A 211 15.20 13.27 7.03
C GLU A 211 16.69 12.95 7.13
N LEU A 212 17.06 11.93 7.90
CA LEU A 212 18.44 11.47 8.04
C LEU A 212 19.01 10.90 6.73
N ALA A 213 18.16 10.47 5.79
CA ALA A 213 18.59 10.08 4.47
C ALA A 213 18.99 11.33 3.66
N THR A 214 20.25 11.38 3.23
CA THR A 214 20.84 12.50 2.49
C THR A 214 20.38 12.55 1.02
N ARG A 215 20.02 11.40 0.44
CA ARG A 215 19.71 11.20 -0.98
C ARG A 215 18.22 10.94 -1.23
N LYS A 216 17.36 11.73 -0.56
CA LYS A 216 15.91 11.54 -0.57
C LYS A 216 15.18 12.53 -1.46
N VAL A 217 14.08 12.07 -2.02
CA VAL A 217 13.08 12.86 -2.74
C VAL A 217 11.74 12.70 -2.04
N ARG A 218 10.92 13.76 -1.98
CA ARG A 218 9.58 13.72 -1.37
C ARG A 218 8.52 13.99 -2.41
N LEU A 219 7.50 13.15 -2.43
CA LEU A 219 6.31 13.33 -3.24
C LEU A 219 5.12 13.51 -2.32
N SER A 220 4.51 14.70 -2.35
CA SER A 220 3.35 15.03 -1.52
C SER A 220 2.05 14.87 -2.29
N LEU A 221 1.13 14.06 -1.78
CA LEU A 221 -0.20 13.89 -2.36
C LEU A 221 -1.19 14.99 -1.99
N GLU A 222 -0.81 15.96 -1.16
CA GLU A 222 -1.72 17.04 -0.76
C GLU A 222 -1.91 18.11 -1.83
N LEU A 223 -0.98 18.25 -2.77
CA LEU A 223 -0.96 19.36 -3.74
C LEU A 223 -1.26 18.92 -5.18
N SER A 224 -1.26 17.62 -5.47
CA SER A 224 -1.06 17.14 -6.85
C SER A 224 -2.07 16.09 -7.34
N ILE A 225 -3.14 15.80 -6.58
CA ILE A 225 -4.02 14.66 -6.89
C ILE A 225 -5.43 15.03 -7.36
N SER A 226 -5.78 16.32 -7.46
CA SER A 226 -7.17 16.73 -7.78
C SER A 226 -7.66 16.18 -9.11
N ALA A 227 -6.81 16.22 -10.15
CA ALA A 227 -7.13 15.61 -11.44
C ALA A 227 -7.35 14.10 -11.36
N ALA A 228 -6.52 13.40 -10.57
CA ALA A 228 -6.64 11.96 -10.34
C ALA A 228 -7.93 11.60 -9.57
N VAL A 229 -8.30 12.39 -8.57
CA VAL A 229 -9.57 12.24 -7.86
C VAL A 229 -10.75 12.48 -8.80
N GLY A 230 -10.69 13.48 -9.67
CA GLY A 230 -11.72 13.72 -10.68
C GLY A 230 -11.90 12.55 -11.66
N VAL A 231 -10.81 11.90 -12.08
CA VAL A 231 -10.85 10.66 -12.87
C VAL A 231 -11.55 9.55 -12.10
N TYR A 232 -11.19 9.36 -10.82
CA TYR A 232 -11.78 8.34 -9.96
C TYR A 232 -13.28 8.57 -9.73
N ILE A 233 -13.69 9.82 -9.49
CA ILE A 233 -15.10 10.20 -9.36
C ILE A 233 -15.89 9.78 -10.60
N ARG A 234 -15.42 10.11 -11.80
CA ARG A 234 -16.11 9.73 -13.04
C ARG A 234 -16.27 8.22 -13.16
N SER A 235 -15.19 7.47 -12.92
CA SER A 235 -15.22 6.01 -12.98
C SER A 235 -16.23 5.41 -11.99
N GLU A 236 -16.27 5.93 -10.76
CA GLU A 236 -17.12 5.37 -9.71
C GLU A 236 -18.59 5.78 -9.88
N VAL A 237 -18.86 6.99 -10.38
CA VAL A 237 -20.20 7.43 -10.77
C VAL A 237 -20.74 6.59 -11.91
N ASP A 238 -19.91 6.27 -12.91
CA ASP A 238 -20.32 5.45 -14.05
C ASP A 238 -20.66 4.03 -13.61
N ARG A 239 -19.86 3.45 -12.74
CA ARG A 239 -20.11 2.14 -12.14
C ARG A 239 -21.40 2.14 -11.31
N LEU A 240 -21.60 3.17 -10.49
CA LEU A 240 -22.80 3.31 -9.67
C LEU A 240 -24.06 3.50 -10.52
N ALA A 241 -23.99 4.32 -11.58
CA ALA A 241 -25.08 4.54 -12.52
C ALA A 241 -25.49 3.25 -13.25
N GLN A 242 -24.54 2.36 -13.55
CA GLN A 242 -24.85 1.04 -14.12
C GLN A 242 -25.56 0.12 -13.12
N ILE A 243 -25.11 0.09 -11.86
CA ILE A 243 -25.69 -0.76 -10.82
C ILE A 243 -27.12 -0.30 -10.46
N GLN A 244 -27.31 1.00 -10.31
CA GLN A 244 -28.57 1.60 -9.87
C GLN A 244 -29.47 2.05 -11.02
N THR A 245 -29.04 1.90 -12.28
CA THR A 245 -29.77 2.40 -13.46
C THR A 245 -30.13 3.88 -13.35
N TYR A 246 -29.14 4.72 -13.02
CA TYR A 246 -29.34 6.17 -12.95
C TYR A 246 -29.67 6.77 -14.31
N ASP A 247 -30.59 7.73 -14.31
CA ASP A 247 -30.77 8.63 -15.44
C ASP A 247 -29.62 9.64 -15.52
N GLN A 248 -29.53 10.35 -16.66
CA GLN A 248 -28.43 11.29 -16.88
C GLN A 248 -28.42 12.41 -15.83
N LYS A 249 -29.60 12.87 -15.40
CA LYS A 249 -29.73 13.92 -14.39
C LYS A 249 -29.17 13.47 -13.04
N THR A 250 -29.54 12.29 -12.55
CA THR A 250 -29.03 11.74 -11.27
C THR A 250 -27.53 11.51 -11.33
N ARG A 251 -27.03 11.02 -12.47
CA ARG A 251 -25.58 10.84 -12.70
C ARG A 251 -24.83 12.17 -12.60
N ASP A 252 -25.34 13.22 -13.24
CA ASP A 252 -24.74 14.55 -13.22
C ASP A 252 -24.78 15.17 -11.82
N ASP A 253 -25.91 15.05 -11.12
CA ASP A 253 -26.08 15.54 -9.74
C ASP A 253 -25.09 14.87 -8.78
N VAL A 254 -24.93 13.53 -8.87
CA VAL A 254 -23.96 12.79 -8.04
C VAL A 254 -22.53 13.20 -8.40
N SER A 255 -22.19 13.28 -9.68
CA SER A 255 -20.85 13.68 -10.14
C SER A 255 -20.48 15.08 -9.67
N LEU A 256 -21.42 16.03 -9.78
CA LEU A 256 -21.24 17.40 -9.31
C LEU A 256 -21.02 17.44 -7.80
N TYR A 257 -21.90 16.75 -7.04
CA TYR A 257 -21.79 16.71 -5.59
C TYR A 257 -20.45 16.13 -5.13
N LEU A 258 -20.03 14.99 -5.69
CA LEU A 258 -18.75 14.37 -5.34
C LEU A 258 -17.57 15.30 -5.67
N SER A 259 -17.58 15.91 -6.85
CA SER A 259 -16.51 16.82 -7.29
C SER A 259 -16.38 18.03 -6.37
N SER A 260 -17.49 18.60 -5.90
CA SER A 260 -17.48 19.76 -5.01
C SER A 260 -17.12 19.43 -3.56
N ASN A 261 -17.30 18.18 -3.10
CA ASN A 261 -17.19 17.82 -1.68
C ASN A 261 -16.04 16.85 -1.36
N ALA A 262 -15.43 16.21 -2.36
CA ALA A 262 -14.38 15.21 -2.17
C ALA A 262 -13.12 15.77 -1.49
N ASN A 263 -12.82 17.06 -1.68
CA ASN A 263 -11.65 17.72 -1.10
C ASN A 263 -10.33 16.93 -1.34
N ASP A 264 -10.21 16.37 -2.54
CA ASP A 264 -9.10 15.53 -2.98
C ASP A 264 -8.90 14.26 -2.11
N THR A 265 -9.98 13.60 -1.69
CA THR A 265 -9.93 12.38 -0.85
C THR A 265 -10.63 11.22 -1.56
N PHE A 266 -9.85 10.26 -2.09
CA PHE A 266 -10.38 9.06 -2.76
C PHE A 266 -11.27 8.21 -1.84
N LEU A 267 -10.86 8.03 -0.58
CA LEU A 267 -11.62 7.23 0.38
C LEU A 267 -13.03 7.80 0.61
N TRP A 268 -13.15 9.11 0.70
CA TRP A 268 -14.45 9.75 0.88
C TRP A 268 -15.38 9.48 -0.30
N VAL A 269 -14.86 9.62 -1.54
CA VAL A 269 -15.62 9.29 -2.76
C VAL A 269 -16.08 7.83 -2.73
N ALA A 270 -15.19 6.90 -2.40
CA ALA A 270 -15.50 5.47 -2.31
C ALA A 270 -16.63 5.19 -1.30
N LEU A 271 -16.58 5.83 -0.13
CA LEU A 271 -17.58 5.63 0.93
C LEU A 271 -18.94 6.22 0.58
N VAL A 272 -18.99 7.41 -0.04
CA VAL A 272 -20.25 7.98 -0.52
C VAL A 272 -20.86 7.07 -1.57
N CYS A 273 -20.07 6.65 -2.57
CA CYS A 273 -20.54 5.76 -3.62
C CYS A 273 -20.99 4.41 -3.06
N GLN A 274 -20.28 3.83 -2.08
CA GLN A 274 -20.71 2.63 -1.37
C GLN A 274 -22.05 2.83 -0.67
N GLY A 275 -22.22 3.93 0.06
CA GLY A 275 -23.48 4.23 0.75
C GLY A 275 -24.66 4.53 -0.18
N LEU A 276 -24.41 4.78 -1.47
CA LEU A 276 -25.43 4.93 -2.50
C LEU A 276 -25.74 3.61 -3.23
N ARG A 277 -24.93 2.56 -3.09
CA ARG A 277 -25.11 1.28 -3.81
C ARG A 277 -26.43 0.56 -3.49
N GLU A 278 -27.11 0.93 -2.41
CA GLU A 278 -28.36 0.30 -1.98
C GLU A 278 -29.51 1.33 -1.86
N VAL A 279 -29.32 2.54 -2.40
CA VAL A 279 -30.28 3.64 -2.28
C VAL A 279 -31.08 3.75 -3.58
N PRO A 280 -32.43 3.64 -3.54
CA PRO A 280 -33.26 3.89 -4.70
C PRO A 280 -33.00 5.28 -5.31
N CYS A 281 -32.98 5.37 -6.64
CA CYS A 281 -32.65 6.60 -7.38
C CYS A 281 -33.37 7.85 -6.86
N GLU A 282 -34.66 7.72 -6.53
CA GLU A 282 -35.52 8.80 -6.02
C GLU A 282 -35.02 9.40 -4.69
N LEU A 283 -34.31 8.61 -3.88
CA LEU A 283 -33.80 8.99 -2.57
C LEU A 283 -32.33 9.43 -2.60
N VAL A 284 -31.64 9.26 -3.73
CA VAL A 284 -30.23 9.64 -3.89
C VAL A 284 -29.98 11.12 -3.56
N PRO A 285 -30.77 12.10 -4.06
CA PRO A 285 -30.55 13.50 -3.73
C PRO A 285 -30.68 13.80 -2.22
N ALA A 286 -31.61 13.12 -1.55
CA ALA A 286 -31.78 13.26 -0.10
C ALA A 286 -30.61 12.64 0.66
N LYS A 287 -30.13 11.47 0.24
CA LYS A 287 -28.99 10.77 0.86
C LYS A 287 -27.69 11.54 0.68
N LEU A 288 -27.44 12.13 -0.49
CA LEU A 288 -26.24 12.94 -0.76
C LEU A 288 -26.07 14.06 0.28
N ARG A 289 -27.16 14.73 0.67
CA ARG A 289 -27.14 15.82 1.67
C ARG A 289 -26.74 15.38 3.07
N VAL A 290 -26.77 14.08 3.37
CA VAL A 290 -26.40 13.52 4.68
C VAL A 290 -24.88 13.32 4.78
N PHE A 291 -24.18 13.18 3.67
CA PHE A 291 -22.74 13.00 3.71
C PHE A 291 -22.03 14.34 4.00
N PRO A 292 -21.17 14.42 5.03
CA PRO A 292 -20.36 15.60 5.25
C PRO A 292 -19.27 15.69 4.17
N PRO A 293 -18.74 16.89 3.86
CA PRO A 293 -17.60 17.04 2.96
C PRO A 293 -16.35 16.31 3.50
N GLY A 294 -15.45 15.87 2.61
CA GLY A 294 -14.28 15.04 2.94
C GLY A 294 -13.23 15.62 3.91
N ARG A 295 -13.46 16.81 4.50
CA ARG A 295 -12.62 17.47 5.51
C ARG A 295 -13.35 17.83 6.80
N SER A 296 -14.44 17.14 7.17
CA SER A 296 -14.91 17.20 8.56
C SER A 296 -13.85 16.58 9.47
N ARG A 297 -13.13 17.40 10.25
CA ARG A 297 -12.11 17.03 11.25
C ARG A 297 -12.62 16.16 12.40
N GLU A 298 -13.85 15.67 12.31
CA GLU A 298 -14.43 14.73 13.24
C GLU A 298 -14.09 13.33 12.74
N ARG A 299 -13.63 12.45 13.64
CA ARG A 299 -13.58 11.01 13.34
C ARG A 299 -14.92 10.64 12.73
N PRO A 300 -14.98 10.14 11.50
CA PRO A 300 -16.26 9.77 10.93
C PRO A 300 -16.84 8.65 11.79
N ALA A 301 -18.09 8.79 12.22
CA ALA A 301 -18.77 7.80 13.07
C ALA A 301 -18.81 6.37 12.48
N TYR A 302 -18.45 6.20 11.20
CA TYR A 302 -18.33 4.91 10.55
C TYR A 302 -16.99 4.17 10.80
N GLU A 303 -15.93 4.84 11.30
CA GLU A 303 -14.65 4.17 11.62
C GLU A 303 -14.71 3.32 12.90
N THR A 304 -15.76 3.45 13.71
CA THR A 304 -16.01 2.62 14.90
C THR A 304 -16.76 1.31 14.61
N ALA A 305 -17.15 1.05 13.37
CA ALA A 305 -17.99 -0.11 13.01
C ALA A 305 -17.25 -1.15 12.15
N GLN A 306 -16.15 -1.69 12.66
CA GLN A 306 -15.60 -3.00 12.25
C GLN A 306 -15.08 -3.67 13.54
N VAL A 307 -15.85 -4.54 14.22
CA VAL A 307 -15.91 -6.03 14.16
C VAL A 307 -16.83 -6.48 15.34
N PRO A 308 -17.56 -7.63 15.39
CA PRO A 308 -17.72 -8.74 14.45
C PRO A 308 -19.16 -9.03 13.97
N THR A 309 -19.22 -9.82 12.90
CA THR A 309 -20.34 -10.62 12.38
C THR A 309 -21.03 -11.48 13.44
N GLU A 310 -22.20 -11.07 13.91
CA GLU A 310 -23.24 -11.97 14.46
C GLU A 310 -24.56 -11.21 14.67
N GLN A 311 -25.26 -10.82 13.59
CA GLN A 311 -26.70 -10.46 13.65
C GLN A 311 -27.41 -10.30 12.30
N GLN A 312 -26.86 -10.82 11.19
CA GLN A 312 -27.60 -10.93 9.92
C GLN A 312 -28.33 -12.27 9.80
N ARG A 313 -29.12 -12.64 10.81
CA ARG A 313 -30.21 -13.62 10.70
C ARG A 313 -31.44 -12.99 11.33
N GLY A 314 -32.25 -12.31 10.54
CA GLY A 314 -33.48 -11.73 11.07
C GLY A 314 -34.27 -10.80 10.16
N TRP A 315 -33.90 -10.64 8.88
CA TRP A 315 -34.67 -9.80 7.95
C TRP A 315 -34.87 -10.55 6.62
N SER A 316 -35.45 -11.76 6.71
CA SER A 316 -35.91 -12.51 5.54
C SER A 316 -37.24 -13.22 5.82
N SER A 317 -38.23 -12.50 6.35
CA SER A 317 -39.60 -13.02 6.44
C SER A 317 -40.57 -11.94 6.91
N SER A 318 -40.92 -10.98 6.06
CA SER A 318 -42.18 -10.20 6.14
C SER A 318 -42.35 -9.31 4.90
N CYS A 319 -42.42 -9.93 3.72
CA CYS A 319 -43.01 -9.30 2.52
C CYS A 319 -43.65 -10.38 1.66
N GLN A 320 -44.53 -11.17 2.26
CA GLN A 320 -45.53 -11.97 1.57
C GLN A 320 -46.72 -12.10 2.51
N LYS A 321 -47.65 -11.14 2.43
CA LYS A 321 -49.10 -11.28 2.65
C LYS A 321 -49.71 -9.89 2.78
N GLN A 322 -50.23 -9.39 1.66
CA GLN A 322 -51.55 -8.77 1.59
C GLN A 322 -51.90 -8.64 0.10
N ARG A 323 -52.58 -9.68 -0.37
CA ARG A 323 -53.60 -9.58 -1.41
C ARG A 323 -54.92 -9.31 -0.71
#